data_AF-A0A916YCB3-F1
#
_entry.id   AF-A0A916YCB3-F1
#
_cell.length_a   1.000
_cell.length_b   1.000
_cell.length_c   1.000
_cell.angle_alpha   90.00
_cell.angle_beta   90.00
_cell.angle_gamma   90.00
#
_symmetry.space_group_name_H-M   'P 1'
#
loop_
_entity.id
_entity.type
_entity.pdbx_description
1 polymer ?
#
loop_
_entity_poly.entity_id
_entity_poly.type
_entity_poly.pdbx_seq_one_letter_code
_entity_poly.pdbx_strand_id
1 'polypeptide(L)'
;MQPDDFRSWRKALGWKQKDAAEKLGLKKRVIQYYEKGDRDGKTIEIPKTVELACLALTLGFESYDGQAMPRAKNAPAPSLPVAAKDAAPAKRAAKSAGAGD
;
A
#
# COMPACT_ATOMS: atom_id res chain seq x y z
N MET A 1 -1.60 -2.30 -5.24
CA MET A 1 -0.37 -3.14 -5.19
C MET A 1 -0.44 -4.04 -3.97
N GLN A 2 -0.20 -5.35 -4.10
CA GLN A 2 -0.22 -6.29 -2.97
C GLN A 2 1.13 -6.29 -2.20
N PRO A 3 1.19 -6.81 -0.96
CA PRO A 3 2.42 -6.88 -0.17
C PRO A 3 3.60 -7.56 -0.90
N ASP A 4 3.31 -8.68 -1.58
CA ASP A 4 4.33 -9.43 -2.33
C ASP A 4 4.81 -8.66 -3.57
N ASP A 5 3.91 -7.94 -4.26
CA ASP A 5 4.28 -7.06 -5.37
C ASP A 5 5.23 -5.96 -4.90
N PHE A 6 4.95 -5.32 -3.76
CA PHE A 6 5.77 -4.26 -3.20
C PHE A 6 7.15 -4.75 -2.78
N ARG A 7 7.21 -5.93 -2.14
CA ARG A 7 8.48 -6.58 -1.81
C ARG A 7 9.29 -6.89 -3.08
N SER A 8 8.63 -7.39 -4.12
CA SER A 8 9.26 -7.78 -5.38
C SER A 8 9.78 -6.56 -6.13
N TRP A 9 8.97 -5.51 -6.22
CA TRP A 9 9.35 -4.19 -6.75
C TRP A 9 10.63 -3.67 -6.09
N ARG A 10 10.68 -3.62 -4.75
CA ARG A 10 11.87 -3.14 -4.04
C ARG A 10 13.11 -3.98 -4.36
N LYS A 11 12.97 -5.31 -4.38
CA LYS A 11 14.08 -6.21 -4.69
C LYS A 11 14.55 -6.07 -6.13
N ALA A 12 13.65 -5.84 -7.08
CA ALA A 12 13.98 -5.62 -8.49
C ALA A 12 14.85 -4.36 -8.69
N LEU A 13 14.68 -3.34 -7.84
CA LEU A 13 15.52 -2.15 -7.82
C LEU A 13 16.83 -2.31 -7.00
N GLY A 14 17.09 -3.51 -6.46
CA GLY A 14 18.29 -3.79 -5.67
C GLY A 14 18.31 -3.11 -4.29
N TRP A 15 17.18 -2.57 -3.84
CA TRP A 15 17.11 -1.76 -2.62
C TRP A 15 16.91 -2.59 -1.36
N LYS A 16 17.59 -2.21 -0.28
CA LYS A 16 17.25 -2.65 1.07
C LYS A 16 16.00 -1.91 1.55
N GLN A 17 15.38 -2.40 2.63
CA GLN A 17 14.19 -1.75 3.23
C GLN A 17 14.48 -0.30 3.67
N LYS A 18 15.73 0.03 4.04
CA LYS A 18 16.12 1.39 4.41
C LYS A 18 16.15 2.30 3.18
N ASP A 19 16.77 1.86 2.09
CA ASP A 19 16.91 2.65 0.86
C ASP A 19 15.52 2.99 0.27
N ALA A 20 14.62 2.00 0.23
CA ALA A 20 13.24 2.22 -0.20
C ALA A 20 12.48 3.20 0.71
N ALA A 21 12.75 3.16 2.02
CA ALA A 21 12.16 4.10 2.97
C ALA A 21 12.63 5.53 2.69
N GLU A 22 13.93 5.73 2.44
CA GLU A 22 14.50 7.03 2.10
C GLU A 22 13.93 7.57 0.78
N LYS A 23 13.89 6.74 -0.27
CA LYS A 23 13.35 7.11 -1.59
C LYS A 23 11.86 7.45 -1.55
N LEU A 24 11.08 6.79 -0.70
CA LEU A 24 9.64 7.05 -0.53
C LEU A 24 9.33 8.13 0.50
N GLY A 25 10.32 8.65 1.24
CA GLY A 25 10.09 9.58 2.35
C GLY A 25 9.33 8.96 3.53
N LEU A 26 9.50 7.66 3.77
CA LEU A 26 8.81 6.90 4.82
C LEU A 26 9.78 6.41 5.89
N LYS A 27 9.24 6.01 7.04
CA LYS A 27 10.02 5.28 8.05
C LYS A 27 10.24 3.84 7.59
N LYS A 28 11.41 3.25 7.82
CA LYS A 28 11.71 1.83 7.52
C LYS A 28 10.63 0.87 8.04
N ARG A 29 10.06 1.14 9.21
CA ARG A 29 8.98 0.33 9.80
C ARG A 29 7.72 0.29 8.93
N VAL A 30 7.42 1.36 8.19
CA VAL A 30 6.28 1.41 7.27
C VAL A 30 6.50 0.48 6.07
N ILE A 31 7.73 0.44 5.54
CA ILE A 31 8.10 -0.52 4.48
C ILE A 31 7.86 -1.97 4.94
N GLN A 32 8.20 -2.29 6.20
CA GLN A 32 7.95 -3.61 6.76
C GLN A 32 6.45 -3.94 6.85
N TYR A 33 5.63 -2.98 7.27
CA TYR A 33 4.18 -3.17 7.33
C TYR A 33 3.59 -3.44 5.94
N TYR A 34 4.02 -2.69 4.92
CA TYR A 34 3.56 -2.90 3.54
C TYR A 34 4.02 -4.25 2.96
N GLU A 35 5.25 -4.69 3.23
CA GLU A 35 5.70 -6.01 2.78
C GLU A 35 5.04 -7.17 3.52
N LYS A 36 4.65 -6.96 4.77
CA LYS A 36 3.98 -8.00 5.57
C LYS A 36 2.47 -8.01 5.32
N GLY A 37 1.91 -6.88 4.88
CA GLY A 37 0.46 -6.69 4.75
C GLY A 37 -0.25 -6.56 6.09
N ASP A 38 0.47 -6.39 7.21
CA ASP A 38 -0.11 -6.23 8.53
C ASP A 38 0.56 -5.15 9.39
N ARG A 39 -0.22 -4.64 10.36
CA ARG A 39 0.23 -3.80 11.46
C ARG A 39 -0.55 -4.18 12.70
N ASP A 40 0.15 -4.69 13.71
CA ASP A 40 -0.42 -5.03 15.02
C ASP A 40 -1.66 -5.94 14.91
N GLY A 41 -1.59 -6.94 14.02
CA GLY A 41 -2.65 -7.90 13.76
C GLY A 41 -3.79 -7.39 12.85
N LYS A 42 -3.69 -6.16 12.34
CA LYS A 42 -4.64 -5.60 11.36
C LYS A 42 -4.03 -5.62 9.97
N THR A 43 -4.78 -6.10 8.99
CA THR A 43 -4.38 -5.99 7.59
C THR A 43 -4.21 -4.53 7.21
N ILE A 44 -3.10 -4.21 6.56
CA ILE A 44 -2.81 -2.87 6.06
C ILE A 44 -2.60 -2.93 4.55
N GLU A 45 -3.30 -2.05 3.86
CA GLU A 45 -3.14 -1.87 2.43
C GLU A 45 -2.07 -0.83 2.13
N ILE A 46 -1.47 -0.94 0.95
CA ILE A 46 -0.52 0.06 0.46
C ILE A 46 -1.32 1.24 -0.08
N PRO A 47 -1.15 2.47 0.47
CA PRO A 47 -1.90 3.63 0.03
C PRO A 47 -1.62 3.96 -1.44
N LYS A 48 -2.61 4.55 -2.12
CA LYS A 48 -2.47 4.97 -3.52
C LYS A 48 -1.29 5.93 -3.74
N THR A 49 -1.00 6.79 -2.76
CA THR A 49 0.15 7.70 -2.80
C THR A 49 1.47 6.93 -2.90
N VAL A 50 1.62 5.86 -2.13
CA VAL A 50 2.82 5.02 -2.14
C VAL A 50 2.90 4.21 -3.43
N GLU A 51 1.78 3.65 -3.90
CA GLU A 51 1.72 2.93 -5.17
C GLU A 51 2.17 3.82 -6.35
N LEU A 52 1.70 5.05 -6.43
CA LEU A 52 2.10 6.00 -7.47
C LEU A 52 3.56 6.43 -7.32
N ALA A 53 4.06 6.60 -6.09
CA ALA A 53 5.47 6.88 -5.85
C ALA A 53 6.37 5.72 -6.29
N CYS A 54 5.96 4.46 -6.08
CA CYS A 54 6.68 3.28 -6.58
C CYS A 54 6.76 3.28 -8.11
N LEU A 55 5.67 3.64 -8.79
CA LEU A 55 5.68 3.80 -10.25
C LEU A 55 6.65 4.90 -10.69
N ALA A 56 6.59 6.07 -10.07
CA ALA A 56 7.49 7.19 -10.37
C ALA A 56 8.96 6.79 -10.22
N LEU A 57 9.31 6.13 -9.11
CA LEU A 57 10.66 5.63 -8.84
C LEU A 57 11.10 4.57 -9.85
N THR A 58 10.21 3.68 -10.28
CA THR A 58 10.50 2.68 -11.32
C THR A 58 10.82 3.34 -12.66
N LEU A 59 10.16 4.47 -12.95
CA LEU A 59 10.43 5.28 -14.13
C LEU A 59 11.65 6.21 -13.98
N GLY A 60 12.32 6.20 -12.81
CA GLY A 60 13.50 7.02 -12.53
C GLY A 60 13.20 8.43 -12.01
N PHE A 61 11.94 8.74 -11.68
CA PHE A 61 11.57 10.03 -11.09
C PHE A 61 11.70 9.98 -9.56
N GLU A 62 12.66 10.75 -9.02
CA GLU A 62 12.87 10.90 -7.58
C GLU A 62 12.27 12.18 -7.00
N SER A 63 11.94 13.15 -7.85
CA SER A 63 11.32 14.42 -7.46
C SER A 63 10.36 14.90 -8.55
N TYR A 64 9.45 15.81 -8.17
CA TYR A 64 8.54 16.47 -9.07
C TYR A 64 8.43 17.94 -8.66
N ASP A 65 8.67 18.84 -9.61
CA ASP A 65 8.72 20.28 -9.42
C ASP A 65 7.37 20.98 -9.65
N GLY A 66 6.33 20.21 -9.98
CA GLY A 66 4.99 20.75 -10.23
C GLY A 66 4.75 21.26 -11.65
N GLN A 67 5.72 21.13 -12.56
CA GLN A 67 5.56 21.58 -13.95
C GLN A 67 4.46 20.78 -14.67
N ALA A 68 3.64 21.48 -15.45
CA ALA A 68 2.52 20.88 -16.16
C ALA A 68 3.01 19.88 -17.20
N MET A 69 2.88 18.58 -16.91
CA MET A 69 3.14 17.52 -17.88
C MET A 69 1.92 17.36 -18.79
N PRO A 70 2.10 17.24 -20.12
CA PRO A 70 1.01 16.93 -21.02
C PRO A 70 0.34 15.63 -20.56
N ARG A 71 -0.92 15.70 -20.15
CA ARG A 71 -1.69 14.49 -19.85
C ARG A 71 -1.74 13.66 -21.11
N ALA A 72 -1.29 12.41 -21.05
CA ALA A 72 -1.32 11.53 -22.20
C ALA A 72 -2.77 11.44 -22.72
N LYS A 73 -2.98 12.00 -23.91
CA LYS A 73 -4.27 12.10 -24.61
C LYS A 73 -4.96 10.74 -24.81
N ASN A 74 -4.18 9.66 -24.80
CA ASN A 74 -4.65 8.27 -24.91
C ASN A 74 -4.28 7.42 -23.69
N ALA A 75 -4.18 8.00 -22.49
CA ALA A 75 -4.01 7.18 -21.28
C ALA A 75 -5.21 6.21 -21.18
N PRO A 76 -4.98 4.88 -21.09
CA PRO A 76 -6.07 3.95 -20.89
C PRO A 76 -6.83 4.37 -19.63
N ALA A 77 -8.15 4.49 -19.74
CA ALA A 77 -9.00 4.80 -18.60
C ALA A 77 -8.71 3.79 -17.49
N PRO A 78 -8.55 4.22 -16.22
CA PRO A 78 -8.27 3.30 -15.13
C PRO A 78 -9.42 2.30 -15.03
N SER A 79 -9.17 1.05 -15.42
CA SER A 79 -10.11 -0.06 -15.29
C SER A 79 -10.15 -0.48 -13.82
N LEU A 80 -10.80 0.35 -12.98
CA LEU A 80 -11.06 0.00 -11.59
C LEU A 80 -12.05 -1.18 -11.58
N PRO A 81 -11.79 -2.27 -10.84
CA PRO A 81 -12.84 -3.24 -10.57
C PRO A 81 -13.93 -2.52 -9.76
N VAL A 82 -15.12 -2.45 -10.34
CA VAL A 82 -16.31 -1.88 -9.71
C VAL A 82 -16.57 -2.65 -8.41
N ALA A 83 -16.71 -1.91 -7.32
CA ALA A 83 -16.88 -2.39 -5.97
C ALA A 83 -17.85 -3.59 -5.86
N ALA A 84 -17.39 -4.67 -5.24
CA ALA A 84 -18.27 -5.64 -4.61
C ALA A 84 -18.94 -4.96 -3.40
N LYS A 85 -20.08 -4.31 -3.65
CA LYS A 85 -21.09 -4.07 -2.63
C LYS A 85 -21.62 -5.44 -2.20
N ASP A 86 -21.29 -5.85 -0.97
CA ASP A 86 -22.22 -6.44 0.00
C ASP A 86 -21.43 -7.16 1.11
N ALA A 87 -21.18 -6.43 2.21
CA ALA A 87 -21.01 -6.98 3.55
C ALA A 87 -21.09 -5.83 4.57
N ALA A 88 -22.31 -5.43 4.91
CA ALA A 88 -22.61 -4.70 6.15
C ALA A 88 -22.73 -5.72 7.33
N PRO A 89 -22.75 -5.31 8.61
CA PRO A 89 -21.72 -5.67 9.58
C PRO A 89 -22.19 -6.66 10.66
N ALA A 90 -21.29 -7.54 11.13
CA ALA A 90 -21.57 -8.43 12.26
C ALA A 90 -21.02 -7.88 13.59
N LYS A 91 -21.99 -7.61 14.47
CA LYS A 91 -21.97 -7.06 15.82
C LYS A 91 -20.98 -7.74 16.78
N ARG A 92 -20.35 -6.93 17.63
CA ARG A 92 -19.57 -7.37 18.80
C ARG A 92 -20.55 -7.71 19.94
N ALA A 93 -20.66 -8.98 20.31
CA ALA A 93 -21.41 -9.43 21.49
C ALA A 93 -20.44 -9.66 22.65
N ALA A 94 -20.72 -9.00 23.77
CA ALA A 94 -20.12 -9.26 25.08
C ALA A 94 -20.84 -10.43 25.76
N LYS A 95 -20.09 -11.42 26.25
CA LYS A 95 -20.47 -12.24 27.42
C LYS A 95 -19.32 -13.16 27.84
N SER A 96 -18.82 -13.01 29.06
CA SER A 96 -18.27 -14.12 29.84
C SER A 96 -18.70 -13.94 31.29
N ALA A 97 -19.80 -14.60 31.65
CA ALA A 97 -20.16 -14.97 33.00
C ALA A 97 -20.34 -16.49 32.98
N GLY A 98 -19.67 -17.19 33.89
CA GLY A 98 -19.79 -18.63 34.09
C GLY A 98 -19.17 -19.00 35.43
N ALA A 99 -20.05 -19.29 36.39
CA ALA A 99 -19.77 -19.84 37.72
C ALA A 99 -20.29 -21.29 37.78
N GLY A 100 -19.72 -22.11 38.67
CA GLY A 100 -20.13 -23.47 39.04
C GLY A 100 -18.91 -24.40 39.09
N ASP A 101 -18.59 -25.12 40.18
CA ASP A 101 -19.34 -25.57 41.35
C ASP A 101 -18.45 -25.45 42.61
#